data_AF-A0A1A8V8R2-F1
#
_entry.id   AF-A0A1A8V8R2-F1
#
_cell.length_a   1.000
_cell.length_b   1.000
_cell.length_c   1.000
_cell.angle_alpha   90.00
_cell.angle_beta   90.00
_cell.angle_gamma   90.00
#
_symmetry.space_group_name_H-M   'P 1'
#
loop_
_entity.id
_entity.type
_entity.pdbx_description
1 polymer ?
#
loop_
_entity_poly.entity_id
_entity_poly.type
_entity_poly.pdbx_seq_one_letter_code
_entity_poly.pdbx_strand_id
1 'polypeptide(L)'
;MDGTKGEERSAEQAASLFGTSELENQRSDSERRKKRICKIISGILLLFLLIALLAVVISVKLGDKEKETDSAFEEVHQRQCPPGFPRSPLILVSLDGFRAKYLNDHKSHLPVLNKLRSAGTTAPYIRPVYPTKTFPNHYSIVTGLYPESHGIIDNKMYDVTQNAFFSLKTNEKFNPRWYHGEPVWLTAMRQKLRTATFFWPGSDVPINGTFPDFYKQYDSQIPFEQRLATLFGWLSLPKEQRADFYTLYLDEPDTAGHKY
;
A
#
# COMPACT_ATOMS: atom_id res chain seq x y z
N MET A 1 70.39 116.96 12.31
CA MET A 1 71.25 116.71 13.48
C MET A 1 70.71 115.49 14.17
N ASP A 2 71.60 114.53 14.40
CA ASP A 2 71.47 113.22 15.08
C ASP A 2 70.45 112.21 14.52
N GLY A 3 70.76 110.93 14.28
CA GLY A 3 71.99 110.18 14.50
C GLY A 3 71.69 108.80 15.12
N THR A 4 71.91 107.71 14.36
CA THR A 4 72.39 106.35 14.78
C THR A 4 71.57 105.52 15.80
N LYS A 5 71.57 104.17 15.92
CA LYS A 5 72.08 102.95 15.23
C LYS A 5 71.53 101.71 16.01
N GLY A 6 71.37 100.57 15.31
CA GLY A 6 71.57 99.17 15.79
C GLY A 6 70.47 98.53 16.66
N GLU A 7 70.31 97.19 16.78
CA GLU A 7 70.73 95.98 16.04
C GLU A 7 70.00 94.75 16.66
N GLU A 8 69.73 93.72 15.86
CA GLU A 8 69.61 92.25 16.14
C GLU A 8 68.57 91.54 17.06
N ARG A 9 67.87 90.57 16.41
CA ARG A 9 67.59 89.12 16.69
C ARG A 9 66.65 88.58 17.81
N SER A 10 65.70 87.78 17.31
CA SER A 10 65.27 86.40 17.69
C SER A 10 64.26 86.19 18.85
N ALA A 11 63.09 85.62 18.51
CA ALA A 11 62.38 84.62 19.31
C ALA A 11 61.39 83.82 18.43
N GLU A 12 61.29 82.54 18.76
CA GLU A 12 60.73 81.40 18.03
C GLU A 12 59.19 81.27 18.02
N GLN A 13 58.73 80.48 17.04
CA GLN A 13 57.71 79.42 17.10
C GLN A 13 56.50 79.57 18.04
N ALA A 14 55.30 79.43 17.46
CA ALA A 14 54.51 78.19 17.51
C ALA A 14 53.06 78.46 17.09
N ALA A 15 52.61 77.87 15.98
CA ALA A 15 51.33 77.17 15.92
C ALA A 15 51.07 76.51 14.55
N SER A 16 50.66 75.25 14.63
CA SER A 16 49.93 74.49 13.61
C SER A 16 50.74 73.64 12.63
N LEU A 17 51.46 72.67 13.18
CA LEU A 17 51.94 71.49 12.46
C LEU A 17 51.31 70.20 13.04
N PHE A 18 50.00 70.16 13.28
CA PHE A 18 49.32 68.93 13.76
C PHE A 18 47.87 68.71 13.25
N GLY A 19 47.34 69.53 12.34
CA GLY A 19 45.92 69.46 11.95
C GLY A 19 45.56 68.58 10.75
N THR A 20 46.52 68.09 9.96
CA THR A 20 46.23 67.49 8.64
C THR A 20 46.29 65.96 8.61
N SER A 21 47.10 65.31 9.46
CA SER A 21 47.23 63.85 9.45
C SER A 21 46.04 63.12 10.08
N GLU A 22 45.35 63.76 11.03
CA GLU A 22 44.25 63.15 11.78
C GLU A 22 42.93 63.14 10.97
N LEU A 23 42.71 64.17 10.14
CA LEU A 23 41.57 64.26 9.22
C LEU A 23 41.69 63.30 8.02
N GLU A 24 42.90 63.07 7.50
CA GLU A 24 43.13 62.08 6.42
C GLU A 24 42.99 60.64 6.92
N ASN A 25 43.47 60.33 8.13
CA ASN A 25 43.30 59.01 8.74
C ASN A 25 41.82 58.68 9.03
N GLN A 26 41.04 59.64 9.54
CA GLN A 26 39.60 59.45 9.77
C GLN A 26 38.80 59.21 8.47
N ARG A 27 39.19 59.86 7.37
CA ARG A 27 38.54 59.69 6.05
C ARG A 27 38.82 58.30 5.46
N SER A 28 40.07 57.84 5.55
CA SER A 28 40.54 56.50 5.16
C SER A 28 39.81 55.38 5.92
N ASP A 29 39.62 55.53 7.22
CA ASP A 29 38.98 54.50 8.05
C ASP A 29 37.46 54.42 7.82
N SER A 30 36.82 55.57 7.53
CA SER A 30 35.41 55.61 7.12
C SER A 30 35.16 54.88 5.79
N GLU A 31 36.09 55.02 4.83
CA GLU A 31 36.00 54.33 3.54
C GLU A 31 36.23 52.82 3.67
N ARG A 32 37.19 52.40 4.49
CA ARG A 32 37.42 50.98 4.80
C ARG A 32 36.20 50.37 5.49
N ARG A 33 35.57 51.10 6.42
CA ARG A 33 34.35 50.67 7.11
C ARG A 33 33.16 50.52 6.15
N LYS A 34 32.97 51.48 5.23
CA LYS A 34 31.96 51.38 4.16
C LYS A 34 32.21 50.18 3.24
N LYS A 35 33.45 49.94 2.80
CA LYS A 35 33.81 48.77 1.98
C LYS A 35 33.55 47.44 2.70
N ARG A 36 33.81 47.35 4.00
CA ARG A 36 33.49 46.16 4.81
C ARG A 36 31.97 45.93 4.90
N ILE A 37 31.20 47.00 5.15
CA ILE A 37 29.73 46.93 5.21
C ILE A 37 29.15 46.49 3.85
N CYS A 38 29.61 47.05 2.73
CA CYS A 38 29.15 46.63 1.40
C CYS A 38 29.47 45.15 1.08
N LYS A 39 30.63 44.63 1.54
CA LYS A 39 30.97 43.22 1.37
C LYS A 39 30.05 42.30 2.19
N ILE A 40 29.70 42.70 3.41
CA ILE A 40 28.76 41.95 4.26
C ILE A 40 27.36 41.95 3.64
N ILE A 41 26.87 43.12 3.19
CA ILE A 41 25.55 43.23 2.54
C ILE A 41 25.50 42.41 1.25
N SER A 42 26.56 42.45 0.43
CA SER A 42 26.68 41.64 -0.79
C SER A 42 26.68 40.13 -0.48
N GLY A 43 27.39 39.71 0.57
CA GLY A 43 27.39 38.31 1.02
C GLY A 43 26.01 37.84 1.52
N ILE A 44 25.29 38.70 2.24
CA ILE A 44 23.92 38.41 2.71
C ILE A 44 22.96 38.28 1.51
N LEU A 45 23.05 39.20 0.54
CA LEU A 45 22.25 39.15 -0.70
C LEU A 45 22.52 37.87 -1.51
N LEU A 46 23.78 37.48 -1.66
CA LEU A 46 24.17 36.24 -2.32
C LEU A 46 23.61 35.01 -1.60
N LEU A 47 23.65 34.99 -0.26
CA LEU A 47 23.09 33.89 0.53
C LEU A 47 21.57 33.78 0.36
N PHE A 48 20.84 34.90 0.38
CA PHE A 48 19.40 34.91 0.12
C PHE A 48 19.05 34.43 -1.28
N LEU A 49 19.85 34.80 -2.28
CA LEU A 49 19.66 34.38 -3.67
C LEU A 49 19.90 32.87 -3.83
N LEU A 50 20.88 32.32 -3.11
CA LEU A 50 21.18 30.89 -3.09
C LEU A 50 20.06 30.07 -2.41
N ILE A 51 19.50 30.59 -1.31
CA ILE A 51 18.35 29.97 -0.63
C ILE A 51 17.10 29.99 -1.53
N ALA A 52 16.85 31.10 -2.22
CA ALA A 52 15.72 31.21 -3.15
C ALA A 52 15.85 30.22 -4.32
N LEU A 53 17.04 30.08 -4.90
CA LEU A 53 17.32 29.08 -5.93
C LEU A 53 17.10 27.65 -5.41
N LEU A 54 17.57 27.34 -4.20
CA LEU A 54 17.34 26.04 -3.58
C LEU A 54 15.84 25.75 -3.39
N ALA A 55 15.07 26.74 -2.91
CA ALA A 55 13.64 26.62 -2.71
C ALA A 55 12.88 26.39 -4.03
N VAL A 56 13.28 27.06 -5.12
CA VAL A 56 12.71 26.85 -6.46
C VAL A 56 13.03 25.43 -6.97
N VAL A 57 14.27 24.97 -6.85
CA VAL A 57 14.67 23.62 -7.26
C VAL A 57 13.91 22.54 -6.47
N ILE A 58 13.75 22.73 -5.16
CA ILE A 58 12.97 21.85 -4.29
C ILE A 58 11.50 21.85 -4.74
N SER A 59 10.91 23.03 -4.98
CA SER A 59 9.50 23.16 -5.39
C SER A 59 9.22 22.49 -6.73
N VAL A 60 10.13 22.63 -7.71
CA VAL A 60 10.02 21.95 -9.01
C VAL A 60 10.12 20.43 -8.85
N LYS A 61 11.08 19.93 -8.07
CA LYS A 61 11.25 18.49 -7.82
C LYS A 61 10.10 17.85 -7.04
N LEU A 62 9.46 18.58 -6.13
CA LEU A 62 8.26 18.09 -5.44
C LEU A 62 7.03 18.11 -6.36
N GLY A 63 6.87 19.16 -7.18
CA GLY A 63 5.76 19.27 -8.13
C GLY A 63 5.77 18.19 -9.22
N ASP A 64 6.95 17.77 -9.68
CA ASP A 64 7.08 16.66 -10.65
C ASP A 64 6.70 15.31 -10.03
N LYS A 65 7.02 15.09 -8.74
CA LYS A 65 6.62 13.86 -8.02
C LYS A 65 5.11 13.77 -7.82
N GLU A 66 4.45 14.86 -7.47
CA GLU A 66 2.98 14.90 -7.31
C GLU A 66 2.26 14.62 -8.63
N LYS A 67 2.72 15.20 -9.75
CA LYS A 67 2.08 14.97 -11.06
C LYS A 67 2.22 13.55 -11.60
N GLU A 68 3.36 12.90 -11.35
CA GLU A 68 3.57 11.50 -11.74
C GLU A 68 2.75 10.53 -10.86
N THR A 69 2.46 10.92 -9.62
CA THR A 69 1.55 10.14 -8.74
C THR A 69 0.08 10.37 -9.08
N ASP A 70 -0.37 11.59 -9.41
CA ASP A 70 -1.80 11.83 -9.71
C ASP A 70 -2.26 11.18 -11.02
N SER A 71 -1.45 11.26 -12.09
CA SER A 71 -1.82 10.72 -13.40
C SER A 71 -1.98 9.20 -13.44
N ALA A 72 -1.29 8.46 -12.56
CA ALA A 72 -1.43 7.01 -12.42
C ALA A 72 -2.69 6.60 -11.62
N PHE A 73 -3.32 7.52 -10.90
CA PHE A 73 -4.46 7.26 -10.02
C PHE A 73 -5.81 7.65 -10.64
N GLU A 74 -5.84 8.59 -11.59
CA GLU A 74 -7.10 9.01 -12.25
C GLU A 74 -7.75 7.93 -13.13
N GLU A 75 -7.00 6.95 -13.64
CA GLU A 75 -7.53 5.92 -14.54
C GLU A 75 -8.45 4.88 -13.84
N VAL A 76 -8.48 4.84 -12.51
CA VAL A 76 -9.20 3.81 -11.73
C VAL A 76 -10.68 4.16 -11.48
N HIS A 77 -11.13 5.38 -11.79
CA HIS A 77 -12.41 5.90 -11.26
C HIS A 77 -13.67 5.69 -12.11
N GLN A 78 -13.58 5.13 -13.32
CA GLN A 78 -14.78 4.67 -14.03
C GLN A 78 -14.92 3.15 -13.91
N ARG A 79 -16.04 2.71 -13.33
CA ARG A 79 -16.47 1.31 -13.37
C ARG A 79 -16.78 0.93 -14.81
N GLN A 80 -15.76 0.52 -15.55
CA GLN A 80 -15.90 0.06 -16.92
C GLN A 80 -16.12 -1.46 -16.92
N CYS A 81 -17.32 -1.88 -17.30
CA CYS A 81 -17.60 -3.27 -17.65
C CYS A 81 -17.69 -3.37 -19.18
N PRO A 82 -16.97 -4.29 -19.82
CA PRO A 82 -17.06 -4.46 -21.26
C PRO A 82 -18.45 -4.98 -21.67
N PRO A 83 -18.84 -4.81 -22.95
CA PRO A 83 -20.08 -5.37 -23.49
C PRO A 83 -20.23 -6.85 -23.13
N GLY A 84 -21.45 -7.23 -22.76
CA GLY A 84 -21.75 -8.59 -22.33
C GLY A 84 -21.63 -8.82 -20.82
N PHE A 85 -21.07 -7.89 -20.03
CA PHE A 85 -21.10 -7.93 -18.55
C PHE A 85 -22.13 -6.93 -17.99
N PRO A 86 -23.44 -7.29 -17.96
CA PRO A 86 -24.48 -6.39 -17.44
C PRO A 86 -24.40 -6.19 -15.92
N ARG A 87 -23.62 -7.03 -15.23
CA ARG A 87 -23.30 -6.95 -13.80
C ARG A 87 -21.83 -7.27 -13.63
N SER A 88 -21.19 -6.66 -12.63
CA SER A 88 -19.81 -6.99 -12.28
C SER A 88 -19.76 -8.37 -11.62
N PRO A 89 -18.92 -9.30 -12.11
CA PRO A 89 -18.73 -10.58 -11.43
C PRO A 89 -18.03 -10.37 -10.09
N LEU A 90 -18.37 -11.19 -9.11
CA LEU A 90 -17.70 -11.19 -7.80
C LEU A 90 -16.70 -12.34 -7.73
N ILE A 91 -15.43 -12.03 -7.44
CA ILE A 91 -14.37 -13.03 -7.26
C ILE A 91 -13.88 -12.96 -5.82
N LEU A 92 -14.10 -14.04 -5.07
CA LEU A 92 -13.60 -14.24 -3.71
C LEU A 92 -12.28 -15.02 -3.76
N VAL A 93 -11.17 -14.34 -3.47
CA VAL A 93 -9.83 -14.96 -3.47
C VAL A 93 -9.36 -15.14 -2.02
N SER A 94 -8.96 -16.36 -1.67
CA SER A 94 -8.32 -16.67 -0.39
C SER A 94 -6.85 -17.08 -0.60
N LEU A 95 -5.97 -16.46 0.17
CA LEU A 95 -4.57 -16.84 0.34
C LEU A 95 -4.45 -17.45 1.74
N ASP A 96 -4.34 -18.78 1.84
CA ASP A 96 -4.37 -19.44 3.14
C ASP A 96 -3.17 -19.01 4.00
N GLY A 97 -3.38 -18.88 5.31
CA GLY A 97 -2.32 -18.47 6.24
C GLY A 97 -1.82 -17.04 6.03
N PHE A 98 -2.44 -16.23 5.17
CA PHE A 98 -2.00 -14.85 4.93
C PHE A 98 -2.31 -13.93 6.12
N ARG A 99 -1.36 -13.87 7.07
CA ARG A 99 -1.44 -13.01 8.25
C ARG A 99 -1.46 -11.53 7.85
N ALA A 100 -2.32 -10.73 8.50
CA ALA A 100 -2.43 -9.29 8.25
C ALA A 100 -1.10 -8.52 8.30
N LYS A 101 -0.17 -8.92 9.18
CA LYS A 101 1.16 -8.29 9.32
C LYS A 101 2.01 -8.41 8.05
N TYR A 102 1.83 -9.45 7.24
CA TYR A 102 2.60 -9.64 5.99
C TYR A 102 2.41 -8.50 4.99
N LEU A 103 1.22 -7.87 4.96
CA LEU A 103 0.96 -6.69 4.09
C LEU A 103 1.84 -5.48 4.41
N ASN A 104 2.34 -5.40 5.64
CA ASN A 104 3.20 -4.31 6.09
C ASN A 104 4.66 -4.74 6.06
N ASP A 105 4.98 -5.92 6.60
CA ASP A 105 6.35 -6.42 6.72
C ASP A 105 7.00 -6.72 5.38
N HIS A 106 6.21 -7.21 4.41
CA HIS A 106 6.69 -7.64 3.11
C HIS A 106 6.15 -6.77 1.97
N LYS A 107 5.83 -5.50 2.26
CA LYS A 107 5.28 -4.56 1.28
C LYS A 107 6.11 -4.56 -0.02
N SER A 108 7.43 -4.42 0.04
CA SER A 108 8.29 -4.40 -1.16
C SER A 108 8.19 -5.64 -2.05
N HIS A 109 7.81 -6.80 -1.50
CA HIS A 109 7.73 -8.07 -2.23
C HIS A 109 6.33 -8.36 -2.79
N LEU A 110 5.34 -7.51 -2.50
CA LEU A 110 3.93 -7.74 -2.84
C LEU A 110 3.35 -6.58 -3.69
N PRO A 111 3.95 -6.26 -4.86
CA PRO A 111 3.57 -5.09 -5.65
C PRO A 111 2.09 -5.12 -6.07
N VAL A 112 1.58 -6.28 -6.47
CA VAL A 112 0.18 -6.46 -6.91
C VAL A 112 -0.81 -6.27 -5.75
N LEU A 113 -0.57 -6.93 -4.61
CA LEU A 113 -1.43 -6.78 -3.43
C LEU A 113 -1.38 -5.35 -2.87
N ASN A 114 -0.23 -4.68 -2.97
CA ASN A 114 -0.14 -3.27 -2.58
C ASN A 114 -0.92 -2.35 -3.50
N LYS A 115 -0.85 -2.58 -4.81
CA LYS A 115 -1.65 -1.82 -5.77
C LYS A 115 -3.14 -2.01 -5.48
N LEU A 116 -3.57 -3.25 -5.21
CA LEU A 116 -4.94 -3.55 -4.79
C LEU A 116 -5.31 -2.81 -3.50
N ARG A 117 -4.40 -2.78 -2.51
CA ARG A 117 -4.60 -2.07 -1.24
C ARG A 117 -4.71 -0.55 -1.41
N SER A 118 -3.89 0.06 -2.28
CA SER A 118 -3.87 1.51 -2.46
C SER A 118 -5.00 2.02 -3.36
N ALA A 119 -5.40 1.23 -4.35
CA ALA A 119 -6.47 1.60 -5.29
C ALA A 119 -7.86 1.13 -4.84
N GLY A 120 -7.93 0.14 -3.95
CA GLY A 120 -9.16 -0.46 -3.44
C GLY A 120 -9.47 -0.08 -1.99
N THR A 121 -10.32 -0.89 -1.36
CA THR A 121 -10.65 -0.77 0.07
C THR A 121 -9.92 -1.85 0.86
N THR A 122 -9.39 -1.49 2.02
CA THR A 122 -8.65 -2.40 2.90
C THR A 122 -9.07 -2.23 4.36
N ALA A 123 -9.16 -3.32 5.10
CA ALA A 123 -9.32 -3.31 6.55
C ALA A 123 -7.95 -3.55 7.22
N PRO A 124 -7.71 -3.04 8.44
CA PRO A 124 -6.44 -3.27 9.15
C PRO A 124 -6.14 -4.77 9.37
N TYR A 125 -7.19 -5.57 9.61
CA TYR A 125 -7.15 -7.03 9.67
C TYR A 125 -8.59 -7.57 9.59
N ILE A 126 -8.73 -8.86 9.27
CA ILE A 126 -9.97 -9.63 9.44
C ILE A 126 -9.78 -10.54 10.65
N ARG A 127 -10.77 -10.56 11.56
CA ARG A 127 -10.73 -11.44 12.73
C ARG A 127 -11.25 -12.83 12.33
N PRO A 128 -10.44 -13.90 12.42
CA PRO A 128 -10.92 -15.25 12.17
C PRO A 128 -11.88 -15.71 13.28
N VAL A 129 -12.71 -16.69 12.98
CA VAL A 129 -13.43 -17.47 14.00
C VAL A 129 -12.47 -18.44 14.68
N TYR A 130 -12.82 -18.86 15.90
CA TYR A 130 -12.08 -19.88 16.63
C TYR A 130 -12.66 -21.28 16.36
N PRO A 131 -11.84 -22.33 16.16
CA PRO A 131 -10.38 -22.29 16.07
C PRO A 131 -9.89 -21.68 14.74
N THR A 132 -8.71 -21.04 14.76
CA THR A 132 -8.11 -20.38 13.60
C THR A 132 -7.48 -21.38 12.63
N LYS A 133 -8.32 -22.25 12.06
CA LYS A 133 -7.98 -23.35 11.16
C LYS A 133 -8.63 -23.12 9.78
N THR A 134 -8.01 -23.66 8.73
CA THR A 134 -8.45 -23.53 7.34
C THR A 134 -9.93 -23.85 7.14
N PHE A 135 -10.37 -25.08 7.39
CA PHE A 135 -11.73 -25.50 7.03
C PHE A 135 -12.82 -24.76 7.82
N PRO A 136 -12.72 -24.61 9.15
CA PRO A 136 -13.69 -23.83 9.92
C PRO A 136 -13.83 -22.40 9.40
N ASN A 137 -12.72 -21.69 9.20
CA ASN A 137 -12.76 -20.28 8.78
C ASN A 137 -13.24 -20.10 7.34
N HIS A 138 -12.76 -20.92 6.40
CA HIS A 138 -13.20 -20.83 5.01
C HIS A 138 -14.69 -21.13 4.86
N TYR A 139 -15.21 -22.07 5.65
CA TYR A 139 -16.64 -22.38 5.62
C TYR A 139 -17.47 -21.31 6.34
N SER A 140 -16.97 -20.72 7.43
CA SER A 140 -17.59 -19.54 8.05
C SER A 140 -17.66 -18.35 7.09
N ILE A 141 -16.62 -18.08 6.29
CA ILE A 141 -16.62 -16.97 5.31
C ILE A 141 -17.77 -17.09 4.32
N VAL A 142 -18.06 -18.30 3.83
CA VAL A 142 -19.06 -18.50 2.78
C VAL A 142 -20.46 -18.78 3.31
N THR A 143 -20.62 -19.08 4.60
CA THR A 143 -21.93 -19.31 5.23
C THR A 143 -22.39 -18.16 6.11
N GLY A 144 -21.46 -17.35 6.62
CA GLY A 144 -21.73 -16.35 7.66
C GLY A 144 -22.03 -16.95 9.04
N LEU A 145 -21.79 -18.25 9.23
CA LEU A 145 -22.10 -18.98 10.46
C LEU A 145 -20.84 -19.22 11.30
N TYR A 146 -21.02 -19.41 12.61
CA TYR A 146 -19.96 -19.92 13.47
C TYR A 146 -19.73 -21.42 13.26
N PRO A 147 -18.53 -21.94 13.60
CA PRO A 147 -18.23 -23.37 13.47
C PRO A 147 -19.21 -24.33 14.13
N GLU A 148 -19.70 -23.98 15.31
CA GLU A 148 -20.72 -24.75 16.03
C GLU A 148 -22.05 -24.86 15.28
N SER A 149 -22.38 -23.90 14.41
CA SER A 149 -23.62 -23.87 13.63
C SER A 149 -23.48 -24.55 12.28
N HIS A 150 -22.34 -24.36 11.60
CA HIS A 150 -22.11 -24.94 10.27
C HIS A 150 -21.46 -26.34 10.29
N GLY A 151 -21.15 -26.88 11.47
CA GLY A 151 -20.71 -28.26 11.69
C GLY A 151 -19.20 -28.49 11.54
N ILE A 152 -18.52 -27.74 10.67
CA ILE A 152 -17.07 -27.82 10.47
C ILE A 152 -16.28 -27.14 11.61
N ILE A 153 -16.07 -27.84 12.73
CA ILE A 153 -15.43 -27.28 13.94
C ILE A 153 -13.90 -27.35 13.98
N ASP A 154 -13.27 -28.27 13.24
CA ASP A 154 -11.81 -28.36 13.07
C ASP A 154 -11.49 -29.07 11.74
N ASN A 155 -10.23 -29.04 11.31
CA ASN A 155 -9.71 -29.82 10.19
C ASN A 155 -9.70 -31.34 10.48
N LYS A 156 -9.84 -31.73 11.75
CA LYS A 156 -9.96 -33.11 12.24
C LYS A 156 -10.95 -33.17 13.39
N MET A 157 -12.04 -33.92 13.25
CA MET A 157 -13.09 -33.99 14.25
C MET A 157 -13.82 -35.33 14.21
N TYR A 158 -14.42 -35.73 15.33
CA TYR A 158 -15.20 -36.95 15.45
C TYR A 158 -16.63 -36.60 15.86
N ASP A 159 -17.61 -37.23 15.21
CA ASP A 159 -19.03 -37.08 15.56
C ASP A 159 -19.54 -38.41 16.13
N VAL A 160 -20.01 -38.36 17.38
CA VAL A 160 -20.53 -39.52 18.11
C VAL A 160 -21.84 -40.06 17.53
N THR A 161 -22.67 -39.21 16.93
CA THR A 161 -23.97 -39.59 16.34
C THR A 161 -23.79 -40.23 14.97
N GLN A 162 -22.82 -39.74 14.20
CA GLN A 162 -22.44 -40.32 12.92
C GLN A 162 -21.47 -41.50 13.08
N ASN A 163 -20.85 -41.62 14.26
CA ASN A 163 -19.75 -42.55 14.56
C ASN A 163 -18.66 -42.54 13.48
N ALA A 164 -18.23 -41.32 13.10
CA ALA A 164 -17.33 -41.11 11.97
C ALA A 164 -16.26 -40.06 12.30
N PHE A 165 -15.09 -40.18 11.66
CA PHE A 165 -13.96 -39.26 11.84
C PHE A 165 -13.75 -38.44 10.57
N PHE A 166 -13.97 -37.13 10.66
CA PHE A 166 -13.67 -36.19 9.60
C PHE A 166 -12.18 -35.83 9.60
N SER A 167 -11.56 -35.85 8.42
CA SER A 167 -10.18 -35.39 8.20
C SER A 167 -9.97 -34.99 6.76
N LEU A 168 -9.19 -33.93 6.54
CA LEU A 168 -8.85 -33.42 5.20
C LEU A 168 -8.11 -34.45 4.32
N LYS A 169 -7.52 -35.47 4.95
CA LYS A 169 -6.76 -36.54 4.30
C LYS A 169 -7.60 -37.77 3.93
N THR A 170 -8.89 -37.77 4.26
CA THR A 170 -9.77 -38.93 4.08
C THR A 170 -10.94 -38.57 3.17
N ASN A 171 -11.55 -39.58 2.56
CA ASN A 171 -12.75 -39.37 1.74
C ASN A 171 -13.97 -38.93 2.55
N GLU A 172 -13.94 -39.09 3.87
CA GLU A 172 -15.02 -38.65 4.77
C GLU A 172 -15.29 -37.14 4.65
N LYS A 173 -14.29 -36.35 4.23
CA LYS A 173 -14.48 -34.92 3.96
C LYS A 173 -15.49 -34.62 2.85
N PHE A 174 -15.81 -35.58 1.99
CA PHE A 174 -16.78 -35.44 0.91
C PHE A 174 -18.21 -35.83 1.33
N ASN A 175 -18.39 -36.32 2.56
CA ASN A 175 -19.72 -36.63 3.09
C ASN A 175 -20.45 -35.32 3.42
N PRO A 176 -21.59 -35.01 2.75
CA PRO A 176 -22.30 -33.74 2.96
C PRO A 176 -22.92 -33.61 4.34
N ARG A 177 -23.02 -34.69 5.13
CA ARG A 177 -23.58 -34.65 6.50
C ARG A 177 -22.78 -33.77 7.47
N TRP A 178 -21.50 -33.55 7.19
CA TRP A 178 -20.63 -32.66 7.99
C TRP A 178 -20.89 -31.17 7.76
N TYR A 179 -21.53 -30.81 6.65
CA TYR A 179 -21.64 -29.45 6.17
C TYR A 179 -23.07 -28.93 6.36
N HIS A 180 -23.26 -28.10 7.38
CA HIS A 180 -24.55 -27.47 7.67
C HIS A 180 -24.61 -26.03 7.18
N GLY A 181 -25.82 -25.46 7.12
CA GLY A 181 -26.04 -24.12 6.59
C GLY A 181 -26.03 -24.08 5.06
N GLU A 182 -26.01 -22.87 4.50
CA GLU A 182 -26.03 -22.65 3.06
C GLU A 182 -24.82 -21.80 2.65
N PRO A 183 -23.84 -22.36 1.93
CA PRO A 183 -22.73 -21.57 1.41
C PRO A 183 -23.22 -20.65 0.28
N VAL A 184 -22.57 -19.49 0.16
CA VAL A 184 -22.99 -18.38 -0.71
C VAL A 184 -23.14 -18.77 -2.18
N TRP A 185 -22.39 -19.79 -2.66
CA TRP A 185 -22.57 -20.29 -4.02
C TRP A 185 -23.94 -20.93 -4.22
N LEU A 186 -24.45 -21.71 -3.25
CA LEU A 186 -25.81 -22.24 -3.32
C LEU A 186 -26.85 -21.13 -3.20
N THR A 187 -26.62 -20.13 -2.35
CA THR A 187 -27.49 -18.95 -2.25
C THR A 187 -27.61 -18.18 -3.56
N ALA A 188 -26.48 -17.98 -4.26
CA ALA A 188 -26.44 -17.35 -5.57
C ALA A 188 -27.18 -18.20 -6.63
N MET A 189 -26.98 -19.52 -6.64
CA MET A 189 -27.68 -20.44 -7.54
C MET A 189 -29.20 -20.42 -7.33
N ARG A 190 -29.68 -20.43 -6.07
CA ARG A 190 -31.10 -20.28 -5.75
C ARG A 190 -31.69 -18.98 -6.28
N GLN A 191 -30.87 -17.93 -6.39
CA GLN A 191 -31.22 -16.63 -6.95
C GLN A 191 -30.94 -16.54 -8.47
N LYS A 192 -30.79 -17.69 -9.14
CA LYS A 192 -30.62 -17.80 -10.59
C LYS A 192 -29.32 -17.16 -11.12
N LEU A 193 -28.28 -17.13 -10.29
CA LEU A 193 -26.92 -16.77 -10.68
C LEU A 193 -26.08 -18.03 -10.87
N ARG A 194 -25.08 -17.97 -11.75
CA ARG A 194 -24.16 -19.09 -11.95
C ARG A 194 -22.93 -18.94 -11.08
N THR A 195 -22.36 -20.06 -10.63
CA THR A 195 -21.24 -20.05 -9.66
C THR A 195 -20.09 -20.94 -10.09
N ALA A 196 -18.86 -20.49 -9.82
CA ALA A 196 -17.65 -21.20 -10.21
C ALA A 196 -16.61 -21.23 -9.09
N THR A 197 -16.24 -22.40 -8.61
CA THR A 197 -15.37 -22.54 -7.44
C THR A 197 -14.11 -23.34 -7.76
N PHE A 198 -12.95 -22.70 -7.59
CA PHE A 198 -11.66 -23.38 -7.66
C PHE A 198 -11.11 -23.60 -6.25
N PHE A 199 -11.29 -24.82 -5.73
CA PHE A 199 -10.69 -25.35 -4.49
C PHE A 199 -11.18 -24.78 -3.15
N TRP A 200 -12.31 -24.08 -3.09
CA TRP A 200 -12.81 -23.60 -1.79
C TRP A 200 -13.26 -24.77 -0.91
N PRO A 201 -12.92 -24.82 0.40
CA PRO A 201 -13.39 -25.86 1.31
C PRO A 201 -14.92 -26.03 1.30
N GLY A 202 -15.38 -27.24 0.99
CA GLY A 202 -16.79 -27.58 0.85
C GLY A 202 -17.36 -27.39 -0.57
N SER A 203 -16.64 -26.77 -1.50
CA SER A 203 -17.13 -26.56 -2.88
C SER A 203 -17.12 -27.83 -3.74
N ASP A 204 -16.30 -28.82 -3.37
CA ASP A 204 -16.25 -30.16 -3.96
C ASP A 204 -17.05 -31.19 -3.16
N VAL A 205 -18.06 -30.72 -2.42
CA VAL A 205 -19.02 -31.53 -1.65
C VAL A 205 -20.44 -31.23 -2.12
N PRO A 206 -21.32 -32.23 -2.29
CA PRO A 206 -22.72 -32.03 -2.68
C PRO A 206 -23.56 -31.53 -1.50
N ILE A 207 -23.27 -30.33 -1.02
CA ILE A 207 -23.98 -29.71 0.11
C ILE A 207 -25.44 -29.48 -0.28
N ASN A 208 -26.37 -29.94 0.55
CA ASN A 208 -27.80 -29.99 0.21
C ASN A 208 -28.08 -30.67 -1.14
N GLY A 209 -27.29 -31.69 -1.47
CA GLY A 209 -27.39 -32.46 -2.72
C GLY A 209 -26.92 -31.72 -3.99
N THR A 210 -26.28 -30.56 -3.85
CA THR A 210 -25.96 -29.67 -4.98
C THR A 210 -24.49 -29.24 -4.98
N PHE A 211 -23.87 -29.25 -6.16
CA PHE A 211 -22.54 -28.66 -6.40
C PHE A 211 -22.68 -27.27 -7.04
N PRO A 212 -21.66 -26.39 -6.95
CA PRO A 212 -21.55 -25.21 -7.82
C PRO A 212 -21.64 -25.57 -9.31
N ASP A 213 -22.10 -24.65 -10.17
CA ASP A 213 -22.22 -24.91 -11.63
C ASP A 213 -20.88 -25.36 -12.24
N PHE A 214 -19.78 -24.74 -11.78
CA PHE A 214 -18.43 -25.18 -12.06
C PHE A 214 -17.68 -25.37 -10.75
N TYR A 215 -17.05 -26.53 -10.58
CA TYR A 215 -16.18 -26.77 -9.44
C TYR A 215 -14.97 -27.61 -9.83
N LYS A 216 -13.93 -27.56 -9.00
CA LYS A 216 -12.77 -28.45 -9.10
C LYS A 216 -12.57 -29.16 -7.77
N GLN A 217 -12.52 -30.49 -7.83
CA GLN A 217 -12.11 -31.31 -6.69
C GLN A 217 -10.67 -30.95 -6.32
N TYR A 218 -10.40 -30.80 -5.02
CA TYR A 218 -9.11 -30.34 -4.54
C TYR A 218 -7.94 -31.26 -4.98
N ASP A 219 -6.94 -30.66 -5.63
CA ASP A 219 -5.66 -31.28 -5.98
C ASP A 219 -4.54 -30.25 -5.79
N SER A 220 -3.72 -30.45 -4.75
CA SER A 220 -2.62 -29.54 -4.41
C SER A 220 -1.51 -29.50 -5.46
N GLN A 221 -1.47 -30.47 -6.38
CA GLN A 221 -0.47 -30.53 -7.44
C GLN A 221 -0.75 -29.55 -8.58
N ILE A 222 -1.97 -28.99 -8.67
CA ILE A 222 -2.32 -28.03 -9.73
C ILE A 222 -1.64 -26.67 -9.46
N PRO A 223 -0.75 -26.19 -10.35
CA PRO A 223 -0.06 -24.90 -10.20
C PRO A 223 -1.02 -23.71 -10.23
N PHE A 224 -0.66 -22.63 -9.55
CA PHE A 224 -1.51 -21.43 -9.41
C PHE A 224 -1.89 -20.81 -10.76
N GLU A 225 -0.98 -20.82 -11.72
CA GLU A 225 -1.20 -20.31 -13.08
C GLU A 225 -2.32 -21.09 -13.78
N GLN A 226 -2.37 -22.41 -13.59
CA GLN A 226 -3.42 -23.24 -14.16
C GLN A 226 -4.78 -23.00 -13.45
N ARG A 227 -4.77 -22.73 -12.14
CA ARG A 227 -5.98 -22.33 -11.40
C ARG A 227 -6.54 -21.02 -11.95
N LEU A 228 -5.68 -20.01 -12.12
CA LEU A 228 -6.02 -18.72 -12.70
C LEU A 228 -6.49 -18.83 -14.15
N ALA A 229 -5.79 -19.59 -14.98
CA ALA A 229 -6.17 -19.83 -16.38
C ALA A 229 -7.57 -20.45 -16.50
N THR A 230 -7.91 -21.39 -15.61
CA THR A 230 -9.26 -21.98 -15.56
C THR A 230 -10.30 -20.94 -15.16
N LEU A 231 -10.03 -20.13 -14.13
CA LEU A 231 -10.93 -19.07 -13.70
C LEU A 231 -11.17 -18.04 -14.80
N PHE A 232 -10.11 -17.63 -15.52
CA PHE A 232 -10.25 -16.75 -16.68
C PHE A 232 -11.02 -17.41 -17.82
N GLY A 233 -10.81 -18.70 -18.07
CA GLY A 233 -11.62 -19.47 -19.02
C GLY A 233 -13.11 -19.42 -18.68
N TRP A 234 -13.47 -19.57 -17.39
CA TRP A 234 -14.86 -19.41 -16.95
C TRP A 234 -15.39 -17.98 -17.11
N LEU A 235 -14.57 -16.94 -16.89
CA LEU A 235 -14.93 -15.53 -17.13
C LEU A 235 -15.09 -15.20 -18.62
N SER A 236 -14.43 -15.95 -19.51
CA SER A 236 -14.52 -15.76 -20.96
C SER A 236 -15.69 -16.50 -21.61
N LEU A 237 -16.48 -17.26 -20.85
CA LEU A 237 -17.66 -17.95 -21.38
C LEU A 237 -18.72 -16.97 -21.92
N PRO A 238 -19.57 -17.41 -22.87
CA PRO A 238 -20.74 -16.66 -23.29
C PRO A 238 -21.61 -16.28 -22.09
N LYS A 239 -22.27 -15.11 -22.16
CA LYS A 239 -23.04 -14.52 -21.05
C LYS A 239 -24.01 -15.51 -20.39
N GLU A 240 -24.65 -16.37 -21.18
CA GLU A 240 -25.68 -17.32 -20.73
C GLU A 240 -25.11 -18.51 -19.94
N GLN A 241 -23.80 -18.76 -20.08
CA GLN A 241 -23.06 -19.85 -19.43
C GLN A 241 -22.07 -19.37 -18.37
N ARG A 242 -21.67 -18.10 -18.45
CA ARG A 242 -20.68 -17.49 -17.57
C ARG A 242 -21.19 -17.39 -16.13
N ALA A 243 -20.32 -17.67 -15.17
CA ALA A 243 -20.60 -17.49 -13.76
C ALA A 243 -20.67 -15.99 -13.36
N ASP A 244 -21.44 -15.71 -12.31
CA ASP A 244 -21.55 -14.40 -11.68
C ASP A 244 -20.70 -14.32 -10.40
N PHE A 245 -20.54 -15.46 -9.71
CA PHE A 245 -19.77 -15.58 -8.48
C PHE A 245 -18.66 -16.61 -8.62
N TYR A 246 -17.46 -16.25 -8.18
CA TYR A 246 -16.26 -17.06 -8.29
C TYR A 246 -15.57 -17.19 -6.93
N THR A 247 -14.99 -18.35 -6.67
CA THR A 247 -14.03 -18.52 -5.56
C THR A 247 -12.71 -19.06 -6.07
N LEU A 248 -11.60 -18.59 -5.50
CA LEU A 248 -10.26 -19.10 -5.77
C LEU A 248 -9.52 -19.29 -4.46
N TYR A 249 -9.01 -20.50 -4.22
CA TYR A 249 -8.17 -20.82 -3.08
C TYR A 249 -6.72 -21.07 -3.51
N LEU A 250 -5.79 -20.44 -2.78
CA LEU A 250 -4.35 -20.61 -2.91
C LEU A 250 -3.78 -20.98 -1.54
N ASP A 251 -2.98 -22.05 -1.49
CA ASP A 251 -2.45 -22.69 -0.28
C ASP A 251 -1.17 -22.05 0.27
N GLU A 252 -0.72 -20.95 -0.32
CA GLU A 252 0.38 -20.14 0.18
C GLU A 252 -0.15 -18.77 0.67
N PRO A 253 0.45 -18.19 1.73
CA PRO A 253 1.70 -18.59 2.40
C PRO A 253 1.58 -19.63 3.53
N ASP A 254 0.43 -20.25 3.76
CA ASP A 254 0.24 -21.25 4.85
C ASP A 254 1.26 -22.38 4.80
N THR A 255 1.45 -22.97 3.61
CA THR A 255 2.38 -24.09 3.42
C THR A 255 3.82 -23.70 3.78
N ALA A 256 4.30 -22.55 3.28
CA ALA A 256 5.61 -22.03 3.65
C ALA A 256 5.71 -21.70 5.15
N GLY A 257 4.67 -21.07 5.73
CA GLY A 257 4.63 -20.72 7.15
C GLY A 257 4.58 -21.92 8.10
N HIS A 258 4.09 -23.08 7.64
CA HIS A 258 4.16 -24.34 8.39
C HIS A 258 5.53 -25.01 8.31
N LYS A 259 6.29 -24.76 7.24
CA LYS A 259 7.55 -25.44 6.96
C LYS A 259 8.77 -24.78 7.62
N TYR A 260 8.76 -23.45 7.76
CA TYR A 260 9.88 -22.63 8.23
C TYR A 260 9.51 -21.86 9.50
#